data_AF-A0A5C5YUY0-F1
#
_entry.id   AF-A0A5C5YUY0-F1
#
_cell.length_a   1.000
_cell.length_b   1.000
_cell.length_c   1.000
_cell.angle_alpha   90.00
_cell.angle_beta   90.00
_cell.angle_gamma   90.00
#
_symmetry.space_group_name_H-M   'P 1'
#
loop_
_entity.id
_entity.type
_entity.pdbx_description
1 polymer ?
#
loop_
_entity_poly.entity_id
_entity_poly.type
_entity_poly.pdbx_seq_one_letter_code
_entity_poly.pdbx_strand_id
1 'polypeptide(L)'
;MLGEFRRSSDNQLAVTCSDVIEQLENASICWKNVVVGTVKNVGYDFPHCYGDFIPSSASHPFKELFQFLMGADAGGDPPFDQELLDEENWFVQRVDGEREKMTLPSIDYSDGTVDWRPR
;
A
#
# COMPACT_ATOMS: atom_id res chain seq x y z
N MET A 1 -33.19 -2.86 24.59
CA MET A 1 -31.90 -3.27 25.17
C MET A 1 -30.91 -2.19 24.78
N LEU A 2 -30.50 -1.40 25.77
CA LEU A 2 -29.63 -0.23 25.61
C LEU A 2 -28.18 -0.68 25.42
N GLY A 3 -27.45 -0.01 24.53
CA GLY A 3 -25.99 -0.08 24.42
C GLY A 3 -25.48 1.30 24.02
N GLU A 4 -24.69 1.89 24.90
CA GLU A 4 -24.46 3.34 25.02
C GLU A 4 -23.43 3.89 24.03
N PHE A 5 -23.70 5.10 23.51
CA PHE A 5 -22.68 5.96 22.91
C PHE A 5 -21.75 6.49 24.01
N ARG A 6 -20.51 6.02 24.05
CA ARG A 6 -19.44 6.69 24.82
C ARG A 6 -18.78 7.74 23.95
N ARG A 7 -19.05 9.01 24.24
CA ARG A 7 -18.14 10.11 23.89
C ARG A 7 -16.85 9.91 24.68
N SER A 8 -15.76 9.59 24.01
CA SER A 8 -14.43 9.75 24.59
C SER A 8 -13.87 11.10 24.18
N SER A 9 -13.72 11.97 25.17
CA SER A 9 -13.02 13.24 25.07
C SER A 9 -11.52 12.96 25.19
N ASP A 10 -10.90 12.40 24.16
CA ASP A 10 -9.45 12.34 24.04
C ASP A 10 -9.08 12.38 22.55
N ASN A 11 -8.34 13.40 22.17
CA ASN A 11 -8.01 13.76 20.79
C ASN A 11 -6.88 12.90 20.20
N GLN A 12 -6.90 11.59 20.48
CA GLN A 12 -6.09 10.59 19.78
C GLN A 12 -7.03 9.55 19.20
N LEU A 13 -7.25 9.68 17.90
CA LEU A 13 -8.00 8.76 17.05
C LEU A 13 -7.45 7.35 17.24
N ALA A 14 -8.17 6.52 17.99
CA ALA A 14 -8.05 5.08 17.88
C ALA A 14 -8.65 4.69 16.53
N VAL A 15 -7.90 4.91 15.44
CA VAL A 15 -8.24 4.35 14.14
C VAL A 15 -8.21 2.84 14.32
N THR A 16 -9.38 2.21 14.23
CA THR A 16 -9.46 0.75 14.36
C THR A 16 -8.97 0.10 13.07
N CYS A 17 -8.52 -1.16 13.12
CA CYS A 17 -8.09 -1.88 11.91
C CYS A 17 -9.18 -1.88 10.81
N SER A 18 -10.46 -1.92 11.20
CA SER A 18 -11.60 -1.83 10.29
C SER A 18 -11.66 -0.47 9.58
N ASP A 19 -11.40 0.63 10.29
CA ASP A 19 -11.41 1.98 9.70
C ASP A 19 -10.29 2.13 8.65
N VAL A 20 -9.11 1.53 8.91
CA VAL A 20 -7.98 1.53 7.96
C VAL A 20 -8.34 0.74 6.70
N ILE A 21 -8.91 -0.45 6.86
CA ILE A 21 -9.32 -1.30 5.73
C ILE A 21 -10.35 -0.58 4.86
N GLU A 22 -11.40 -0.01 5.46
CA GLU A 22 -12.43 0.71 4.72
C GLU A 22 -11.89 1.94 3.97
N GLN A 23 -10.92 2.66 4.54
CA GLN A 23 -10.29 3.81 3.91
C GLN A 23 -9.37 3.43 2.73
N LEU A 24 -8.81 2.22 2.75
CA LEU A 24 -7.87 1.73 1.74
C LEU A 24 -8.52 0.86 0.67
N GLU A 25 -9.79 0.45 0.84
CA GLU A 25 -10.51 -0.32 -0.16
C GLU A 25 -10.69 0.50 -1.47
N ASN A 26 -10.25 -0.07 -2.60
CA ASN A 26 -10.12 0.62 -3.89
C ASN A 26 -9.09 1.77 -3.92
N ALA A 27 -8.16 1.84 -2.97
CA ALA A 27 -7.05 2.78 -3.03
C ALA A 27 -6.10 2.48 -4.20
N SER A 28 -5.34 3.49 -4.60
CA SER A 28 -4.37 3.41 -5.71
C SER A 28 -2.95 3.39 -5.17
N ILE A 29 -2.15 2.42 -5.65
CA ILE A 29 -0.70 2.43 -5.47
C ILE A 29 -0.09 3.38 -6.49
N CYS A 30 0.69 4.35 -6.02
CA CYS A 30 1.25 5.40 -6.85
C CYS A 30 2.78 5.48 -6.71
N TRP A 31 3.45 5.69 -7.84
CA TRP A 31 4.82 6.18 -7.88
C TRP A 31 4.79 7.64 -8.35
N LYS A 32 5.17 8.57 -7.47
CA LYS A 32 4.98 10.01 -7.64
C LYS A 32 3.52 10.31 -8.01
N ASN A 33 3.27 10.81 -9.21
CA ASN A 33 1.93 11.14 -9.71
C ASN A 33 1.36 10.08 -10.67
N VAL A 34 2.05 8.94 -10.82
CA VAL A 34 1.65 7.85 -11.69
C VAL A 34 0.92 6.81 -10.87
N VAL A 35 -0.34 6.54 -11.23
CA VAL A 35 -1.09 5.40 -10.67
C VAL A 35 -0.53 4.12 -11.28
N VAL A 36 0.08 3.29 -10.45
CA VAL A 36 0.67 2.01 -10.84
C VAL A 36 -0.40 0.93 -10.86
N GLY A 37 -1.34 0.96 -9.93
CA GLY A 37 -2.51 0.07 -9.91
C GLY A 37 -3.47 0.37 -8.77
N THR A 38 -4.51 -0.44 -8.64
CA THR A 38 -5.54 -0.32 -7.61
C THR A 38 -5.51 -1.54 -6.71
N VAL A 39 -5.80 -1.37 -5.43
CA VAL A 39 -5.89 -2.46 -4.45
C VAL A 39 -7.34 -2.74 -4.09
N LYS A 40 -7.70 -4.00 -3.92
CA LYS A 40 -9.01 -4.47 -3.43
C LYS A 40 -8.84 -5.53 -2.36
N ASN A 41 -9.95 -5.84 -1.67
CA ASN A 41 -9.98 -6.88 -0.65
C ASN A 41 -8.87 -6.65 0.40
N VAL A 42 -8.78 -5.40 0.87
CA VAL A 42 -7.68 -4.97 1.72
C VAL A 42 -7.73 -5.69 3.07
N GLY A 43 -6.59 -6.21 3.48
CA GLY A 43 -6.33 -6.73 4.81
C GLY A 43 -5.28 -5.90 5.53
N TYR A 44 -5.30 -6.00 6.86
CA TYR A 44 -4.35 -5.33 7.74
C TYR A 44 -3.87 -6.28 8.82
N ASP A 45 -2.56 -6.47 8.90
CA ASP A 45 -1.86 -7.19 9.95
C ASP A 45 -0.66 -6.36 10.39
N PHE A 46 -0.85 -5.49 11.39
CA PHE A 46 0.10 -4.46 11.78
C PHE A 46 1.56 -4.99 11.82
N PRO A 47 2.52 -4.37 11.11
CA PRO A 47 2.43 -3.10 10.37
C PRO A 47 2.08 -3.23 8.86
N HIS A 48 1.67 -4.42 8.41
CA HIS A 48 1.44 -4.73 7.00
C HIS A 48 0.00 -4.44 6.56
N CYS A 49 -0.12 -3.79 5.41
CA CYS A 49 -1.33 -3.77 4.61
C CYS A 49 -1.11 -4.70 3.42
N TYR A 50 -2.15 -5.43 3.02
CA TYR A 50 -2.09 -6.31 1.85
C TYR A 50 -3.43 -6.33 1.12
N GLY A 51 -3.44 -6.81 -0.13
CA GLY A 51 -4.68 -6.98 -0.88
C GLY A 51 -4.45 -7.47 -2.31
N ASP A 52 -5.53 -7.57 -3.05
CA ASP A 52 -5.51 -7.91 -4.48
C ASP A 52 -5.07 -6.70 -5.29
N PHE A 53 -4.02 -6.86 -6.07
CA PHE A 53 -3.46 -5.82 -6.94
C PHE A 53 -3.99 -5.93 -8.36
N ILE A 54 -4.63 -4.85 -8.81
CA ILE A 54 -5.10 -4.69 -10.19
C ILE A 54 -4.13 -3.73 -10.89
N PRO A 55 -3.23 -4.24 -11.75
CA PRO A 55 -2.25 -3.40 -12.42
C PRO A 55 -2.90 -2.47 -13.43
N SER A 56 -2.39 -1.24 -13.50
CA SER A 56 -2.64 -0.34 -14.63
C SER A 56 -1.66 -0.60 -15.77
N SER A 57 -1.88 0.03 -16.92
CA SER A 57 -0.88 0.01 -18.01
C SER A 57 0.45 0.65 -17.60
N ALA A 58 0.44 1.58 -16.65
CA ALA A 58 1.64 2.23 -16.14
C ALA A 58 2.46 1.34 -15.19
N SER A 59 1.99 0.15 -14.82
CA SER A 59 2.75 -0.77 -13.97
C SER A 59 3.90 -1.48 -14.69
N HIS A 60 3.84 -1.56 -16.03
CA HIS A 60 4.79 -2.37 -16.83
C HIS A 60 6.27 -2.03 -16.57
N PRO A 61 6.69 -0.75 -16.47
CA PRO A 61 8.08 -0.40 -16.21
C PRO A 61 8.58 -0.85 -14.83
N PHE A 62 7.68 -1.08 -13.87
CA PHE A 62 8.02 -1.46 -12.50
C PHE A 62 8.05 -2.98 -12.29
N LYS A 63 7.70 -3.78 -13.31
CA LYS A 63 7.54 -5.22 -13.17
C LYS A 63 8.82 -5.92 -12.68
N GLU A 64 9.96 -5.54 -13.24
CA GLU A 64 11.25 -6.11 -12.86
C GLU A 64 11.64 -5.74 -11.42
N LEU A 65 11.35 -4.50 -11.00
CA LEU A 65 11.54 -4.05 -9.63
C LEU A 65 10.73 -4.93 -8.66
N PHE A 66 9.43 -5.09 -8.89
CA PHE A 66 8.58 -5.85 -7.99
C PHE A 66 8.95 -7.35 -7.94
N GLN A 67 9.34 -7.93 -9.07
CA GLN A 67 9.85 -9.30 -9.12
C GLN A 67 11.15 -9.47 -8.32
N PHE A 68 12.03 -8.47 -8.36
CA PHE A 68 13.26 -8.48 -7.57
C PHE A 68 12.97 -8.43 -6.07
N LEU A 69 12.04 -7.57 -5.63
CA LEU A 69 11.67 -7.43 -4.21
C LEU A 69 11.04 -8.70 -3.61
N MET A 70 10.33 -9.47 -4.44
CA MET A 70 9.77 -10.77 -4.03
C MET A 70 10.82 -11.89 -3.95
N GLY A 71 12.00 -11.70 -4.55
CA GLY A 71 13.07 -12.69 -4.58
C GLY A 71 13.80 -12.81 -3.24
N ALA A 72 14.02 -14.04 -2.79
CA ALA A 72 14.66 -14.37 -1.50
C ALA A 72 16.16 -13.99 -1.38
N ASP A 73 16.74 -13.35 -2.40
CA ASP A 73 18.19 -13.12 -2.53
C ASP A 73 18.54 -11.64 -2.78
N ALA A 74 17.73 -10.71 -2.24
CA ALA A 74 18.00 -9.27 -2.25
C ALA A 74 19.19 -8.86 -1.32
N GLY A 75 20.18 -9.73 -1.16
CA GLY A 75 21.41 -9.45 -0.39
C GLY A 75 22.42 -8.57 -1.14
N GLY A 76 22.18 -8.29 -2.43
CA GLY A 76 22.97 -7.37 -3.24
C GLY A 76 22.24 -6.04 -3.50
N ASP A 77 23.00 -5.01 -3.87
CA ASP A 77 22.42 -3.72 -4.26
C ASP A 77 21.41 -3.91 -5.41
N PRO A 78 20.19 -3.34 -5.30
CA PRO A 78 19.21 -3.50 -6.36
C PRO A 78 19.72 -2.84 -7.65
N PRO A 79 19.68 -3.52 -8.81
CA PRO A 79 20.19 -2.99 -10.07
C PRO A 79 19.20 -2.00 -10.72
N PHE A 80 18.53 -1.17 -9.92
CA PHE A 80 17.52 -0.22 -10.35
C PHE A 80 17.95 1.22 -10.06
N ASP A 81 17.37 2.17 -10.79
CA ASP A 81 17.57 3.58 -10.49
C ASP A 81 17.21 3.89 -9.04
N GLN A 82 18.07 4.65 -8.35
CA GLN A 82 17.86 5.04 -6.95
C GLN A 82 16.51 5.75 -6.75
N GLU A 83 16.02 6.44 -7.78
CA GLU A 83 14.71 7.09 -7.75
C GLU A 83 13.52 6.11 -7.66
N LEU A 84 13.67 4.90 -8.21
CA LEU A 84 12.66 3.84 -8.10
C LEU A 84 12.67 3.20 -6.70
N LEU A 85 13.85 3.14 -6.08
CA LEU A 85 14.06 2.57 -4.74
C LEU A 85 13.74 3.55 -3.62
N ASP A 86 13.70 4.85 -3.91
CA ASP A 86 13.39 5.89 -2.94
C ASP A 86 11.91 5.83 -2.54
N GLU A 87 11.66 5.38 -1.32
CA GLU A 87 10.33 5.28 -0.71
C GLU A 87 9.60 6.63 -0.63
N GLU A 88 10.31 7.76 -0.69
CA GLU A 88 9.69 9.10 -0.75
C GLU A 88 8.88 9.32 -2.03
N ASN A 89 9.09 8.48 -3.06
CA ASN A 89 8.33 8.48 -4.29
C ASN A 89 7.10 7.55 -4.26
N TRP A 90 6.85 6.81 -3.19
CA TRP A 90 5.78 5.80 -3.15
C TRP A 90 4.64 6.20 -2.21
N PHE A 91 3.42 6.06 -2.72
CA PHE A 91 2.22 6.48 -2.01
C PHE A 91 1.09 5.48 -2.19
N VAL A 92 0.27 5.36 -1.15
CA VAL A 92 -1.10 4.86 -1.28
C VAL A 92 -2.04 6.07 -1.34
N GLN A 93 -2.91 6.10 -2.34
CA GLN A 93 -3.88 7.17 -2.54
C GLN A 93 -5.29 6.64 -2.34
N ARG A 94 -5.98 7.17 -1.34
CA ARG A 94 -7.37 6.84 -1.01
C ARG A 94 -8.33 7.36 -2.07
N VAL A 95 -9.56 6.86 -2.04
CA VAL A 95 -10.61 7.23 -3.01
C VAL A 95 -11.01 8.71 -2.91
N ASP A 96 -10.90 9.31 -1.72
CA ASP A 96 -11.13 10.74 -1.50
C ASP A 96 -9.99 11.64 -2.01
N GLY A 97 -8.89 11.03 -2.46
CA GLY A 97 -7.72 11.70 -2.99
C GLY A 97 -6.60 11.96 -1.98
N GLU A 98 -6.79 11.62 -0.70
CA GLU A 98 -5.73 11.71 0.30
C GLU A 98 -4.58 10.74 -0.03
N ARG A 99 -3.34 11.19 0.18
CA ARG A 99 -2.13 10.45 -0.13
C ARG A 99 -1.28 10.25 1.12
N GLU A 100 -0.90 9.00 1.35
CA GLU A 100 -0.03 8.61 2.44
C GLU A 100 1.24 8.00 1.88
N LYS A 101 2.38 8.29 2.51
CA LYS A 101 3.65 7.64 2.17
C LYS A 101 3.60 6.19 2.59
N MET A 102 4.33 5.36 1.85
CA MET A 102 4.47 3.96 2.18
C MET A 102 5.89 3.48 1.90
N THR A 103 6.22 2.32 2.45
CA THR A 103 7.41 1.60 2.03
C THR A 103 7.29 1.18 0.56
N LEU A 104 8.41 0.77 -0.03
CA LEU A 104 8.40 0.19 -1.36
C LEU A 104 7.43 -1.01 -1.41
N PRO A 105 6.44 -1.04 -2.33
CA PRO A 105 5.44 -2.09 -2.34
C PRO A 105 6.01 -3.37 -2.96
N SER A 106 5.67 -4.50 -2.35
CA SER A 106 5.98 -5.83 -2.87
C SER A 106 4.77 -6.35 -3.64
N ILE A 107 4.91 -6.52 -4.96
CA ILE A 107 3.81 -6.97 -5.83
C ILE A 107 4.15 -8.35 -6.43
N ASP A 108 3.29 -9.32 -6.16
CA ASP A 108 3.31 -10.63 -6.81
C ASP A 108 2.36 -10.64 -8.00
N TYR A 109 2.90 -10.60 -9.21
CA TYR A 109 2.08 -10.65 -10.44
C TYR A 109 1.53 -12.05 -10.76
N SER A 110 2.07 -13.11 -10.17
CA SER A 110 1.52 -14.47 -10.35
C SER A 110 0.22 -14.64 -9.59
N ASP A 111 0.21 -14.17 -8.33
CA ASP A 111 -0.93 -14.29 -7.44
C ASP A 111 -1.83 -13.04 -7.46
N GLY A 112 -1.36 -11.95 -8.09
CA GLY A 112 -2.10 -10.70 -8.20
C GLY A 112 -2.26 -10.01 -6.85
N THR A 113 -1.23 -10.06 -6.00
CA THR A 113 -1.28 -9.52 -4.64
C THR A 113 -0.24 -8.40 -4.44
N VAL A 114 -0.49 -7.56 -3.44
CA VAL A 114 0.43 -6.52 -2.99
C VAL A 114 0.54 -6.51 -1.48
N ASP A 115 1.74 -6.22 -0.97
CA ASP A 115 2.05 -5.94 0.43
C ASP A 115 2.78 -4.60 0.55
N TRP A 116 2.41 -3.80 1.54
CA TRP A 116 3.06 -2.52 1.84
C TRP A 116 2.92 -2.15 3.32
N ARG A 117 3.71 -1.16 3.77
CA ARG A 117 3.58 -0.59 5.11
C ARG A 117 3.38 0.93 5.02
N PRO A 118 2.44 1.51 5.78
CA PRO A 118 2.36 2.96 5.93
C PRO A 118 3.64 3.55 6.55
N ARG A 119 3.97 4.80 6.19
CA ARG A 119 5.12 5.55 6.74
C ARG A 119 4.71 6.86 7.40
#